data_AF-A0A940U9V3-F1
#
_entry.id   AF-A0A940U9V3-F1
#
_cell.length_a   1.000
_cell.length_b   1.000
_cell.length_c   1.000
_cell.angle_alpha   90.00
_cell.angle_beta   90.00
_cell.angle_gamma   90.00
#
_symmetry.space_group_name_H-M   'P 1'
#
loop_
_entity.id
_entity.type
_entity.pdbx_description
1 polymer ?
#
loop_
_entity_poly.entity_id
_entity_poly.type
_entity_poly.pdbx_seq_one_letter_code
_entity_poly.pdbx_strand_id
1 'polypeptide(L)' 'MTFALNAALSALGTHEKKLDVTANNIANLNTEGFKKSRAVLQEANLKNPENRG' A
#
# COMPACT_ATOMS: atom_id res chain seq x y z
N MET A 1 -14.06 -18.44 6.75
CA MET A 1 -13.50 -17.58 7.81
C MET A 1 -12.02 -17.20 7.61
N THR A 2 -11.25 -17.88 6.76
CA THR A 2 -9.83 -17.56 6.48
C THR A 2 -9.64 -16.43 5.46
N PHE A 3 -10.51 -16.33 4.45
CA PHE A 3 -10.43 -15.29 3.42
C PHE A 3 -10.55 -13.86 3.98
N ALA A 4 -11.53 -13.62 4.85
CA ALA A 4 -11.74 -12.31 5.46
C ALA A 4 -10.57 -11.86 6.33
N LEU A 5 -9.94 -12.79 7.06
CA LEU A 5 -8.74 -12.51 7.86
C LEU A 5 -7.54 -12.17 6.98
N ASN A 6 -7.32 -12.92 5.89
CA ASN A 6 -6.24 -12.64 4.94
C ASN A 6 -6.44 -11.30 4.22
N ALA A 7 -7.69 -10.96 3.88
CA ALA A 7 -8.05 -9.67 3.29
C ALA A 7 -7.83 -8.52 4.28
N ALA A 8 -8.25 -8.68 5.53
CA ALA A 8 -8.03 -7.69 6.59
C ALA A 8 -6.54 -7.48 6.88
N LEU A 9 -5.75 -8.56 6.95
CA LEU A 9 -4.30 -8.50 7.13
C LEU A 9 -3.60 -7.79 5.96
N SER A 10 -4.01 -8.09 4.72
CA SER A 10 -3.49 -7.43 3.52
C SER A 10 -3.84 -5.94 3.52
N ALA A 11 -5.09 -5.59 3.86
CA ALA A 11 -5.53 -4.22 3.98
C ALA A 11 -4.72 -3.46 5.05
N LEU A 12 -4.50 -4.07 6.21
CA LEU A 12 -3.70 -3.48 7.29
C LEU A 12 -2.27 -3.18 6.84
N GLY A 13 -1.57 -4.15 6.24
CA GLY A 13 -0.20 -3.94 5.75
C GLY A 13 -0.09 -2.89 4.63
N THR A 14 -1.10 -2.76 3.77
CA THR A 14 -1.15 -1.66 2.80
C THR A 14 -1.37 -0.29 3.46
N HIS A 15 -2.11 -0.26 4.58
CA HIS A 15 -2.35 0.96 5.33
C HIS A 15 -1.08 1.43 6.05
N GLU A 16 -0.32 0.51 6.66
CA GLU A 16 0.97 0.80 7.27
C GLU A 16 1.92 1.46 6.26
N LYS A 17 2.08 0.88 5.07
CA LYS A 17 2.90 1.47 3.99
C LYS A 17 2.44 2.87 3.57
N LYS A 18 1.13 3.11 3.56
CA LYS A 18 0.58 4.45 3.25
C LYS A 18 0.89 5.46 4.36
N LEU A 19 0.82 5.04 5.62
CA LEU A 19 1.21 5.86 6.75
C LEU A 19 2.70 6.19 6.70
N ASP A 20 3.57 5.23 6.39
CA ASP A 20 5.01 5.45 6.26
C ASP A 20 5.35 6.49 5.18
N VAL A 21 4.76 6.36 3.99
CA VAL A 21 4.96 7.35 2.90
C VAL A 21 4.46 8.73 3.32
N THR A 22 3.34 8.78 4.04
CA THR A 22 2.78 10.04 4.55
C THR A 22 3.68 10.66 5.60
N ALA A 23 4.18 9.87 6.56
CA ALA A 23 5.10 10.30 7.59
C ALA A 23 6.42 10.79 7.00
N ASN A 24 6.96 10.09 6.01
CA ASN A 24 8.17 10.50 5.29
C ASN A 24 7.97 11.85 4.58
N ASN A 25 6.82 12.06 3.93
CA ASN A 25 6.51 13.34 3.30
C ASN A 25 6.37 14.49 4.31
N ILE A 26 5.81 14.22 5.49
CA ILE A 26 5.66 15.22 6.55
C ILE A 26 7.03 15.55 7.16
N ALA A 27 7.83 14.53 7.46
CA ALA A 27 9.18 14.70 8.02
C ALA A 27 10.08 15.52 7.09
N ASN A 28 9.94 15.33 5.78
CA ASN A 28 10.72 16.02 4.77
C ASN A 28 10.02 17.25 4.15
N LEU A 29 8.96 17.78 4.78
CA LEU A 29 8.19 18.90 4.23
C LEU A 29 9.06 20.15 3.97
N ASN A 30 10.06 20.38 4.82
CA ASN A 30 10.93 21.56 4.78
C ASN A 30 12.35 21.24 4.30
N THR A 31 12.59 20.03 3.79
CA THR A 31 13.88 19.66 3.20
C THR A 31 13.93 20.21 1.78
N GLU A 32 14.84 21.16 1.52
CA GLU A 32 14.98 21.80 0.21
C GLU A 32 15.33 20.75 -0.87
N GLY A 33 14.59 20.74 -1.98
CA GLY A 33 14.76 19.76 -3.06
C GLY A 33 14.08 18.40 -2.87
N PHE A 34 13.33 18.18 -1.78
CA PHE A 34 12.63 16.91 -1.54
C PHE A 34 11.42 16.71 -2.49
N LYS A 35 11.32 15.51 -3.08
CA LYS A 35 10.20 15.10 -3.93
C LYS A 35 9.24 14.19 -3.18
N LYS A 36 8.00 14.64 -3.00
CA LYS A 36 6.95 13.90 -2.29
C LYS A 36 6.56 12.63 -3.06
N SER A 37 6.35 11.54 -2.34
CA SER A 37 5.89 10.26 -2.89
C SER A 37 4.44 9.96 -2.47
N ARG A 38 3.68 9.18 -3.24
CA ARG A 38 2.30 8.79 -2.89
C ARG A 38 2.12 7.29 -3.04
N ALA A 39 1.67 6.62 -1.97
CA ALA A 39 1.24 5.23 -2.05
C ALA A 39 -0.12 5.14 -2.77
N VAL A 40 -0.21 4.34 -3.83
CA VAL A 40 -1.45 4.03 -4.56
C VAL A 40 -1.87 2.61 -4.19
N LEU A 41 -3.04 2.46 -3.57
CA LEU A 41 -3.61 1.14 -3.28
C LEU A 41 -4.36 0.62 -4.52
N GLN A 42 -4.26 -0.68 -4.76
CA GLN A 42 -4.97 -1.39 -5.82
C GLN A 42 -5.60 -2.64 -5.22
N GLU A 43 -6.80 -2.98 -5.67
CA GLU A 43 -7.48 -4.19 -5.20
C GLU A 43 -6.70 -5.43 -5.65
N ALA A 44 -6.64 -6.43 -4.77
CA ALA A 44 -6.11 -7.74 -5.13
C ALA A 44 -7.07 -8.38 -6.15
N ASN A 45 -6.69 -8.38 -7.42
CA ASN A 45 -7.49 -8.97 -8.48
C ASN A 45 -7.47 -10.51 -8.33
N LEU A 46 -8.51 -11.09 -7.75
CA LEU A 46 -8.66 -12.54 -7.56
C LEU A 46 -9.17 -13.27 -8.82
N LYS A 47 -9.23 -12.60 -9.97
CA LYS A 47 -9.54 -13.23 -11.25
C LYS A 47 -8.35 -13.14 -12.20
N ASN A 48 -7.55 -14.20 -12.20
CA ASN A 48 -6.90 -14.69 -13.42
C ASN A 48 -6.51 -16.18 -13.25
N PRO A 49 -7.38 -17.14 -13.61
CA PRO A 49 -7.00 -18.54 -13.74
C PRO A 49 -6.20 -18.86 -15.02
N GLU A 50 -5.91 -17.89 -15.90
CA GLU A 50 -5.30 -18.12 -17.22
C GLU A 50 -3.78 -17.92 -17.33
N ASN A 51 -3.05 -17.58 -16.27
CA ASN A 51 -1.58 -17.44 -16.33
C ASN A 51 -0.79 -18.51 -15.55
N ARG A 52 -1.19 -19.78 -15.69
CA ARG A 52 -0.30 -20.93 -15.43
C ARG A 52 0.18 -21.49 -16.78
N GLY A 53 1.10 -20.76 -17.41
CA GLY A 53 1.96 -21.23 -18.48
C GLY A 53 3.40 -21.25 -17.99
#